data_AF-A0A7V3CXL6-F1
#
_entry.id   AF-A0A7V3CXL6-F1
#
_cell.length_a   1.000
_cell.length_b   1.000
_cell.length_c   1.000
_cell.angle_alpha   90.00
_cell.angle_beta   90.00
_cell.angle_gamma   90.00
#
_symmetry.space_group_name_H-M   'P 1'
#
loop_
_entity.id
_entity.type
_entity.pdbx_description
1 polymer ?
#
loop_
_entity_poly.entity_id
_entity_poly.type
_entity_poly.pdbx_seq_one_letter_code
_entity_poly.pdbx_strand_id
1 'polypeptide(L)'
;MSKLQFKNYTYTFDKNEKKILLNFCDTLLKQMSADEKFFQDVRAFTSIVEKLRSNEYEIKFTKEERTKLVFRLKENLENMKKQATKGFFIRRWFYKSAYTQFKNIFEKHFSD
;
A
#
# COMPACT_ATOMS: atom_id res chain seq x y z
N MET A 1 0.32 -2.64 34.05
CA MET A 1 -0.03 -3.78 33.18
C MET A 1 0.54 -3.53 31.78
N SER A 2 1.68 -4.14 31.47
CA SER A 2 2.33 -4.05 30.16
C SER A 2 1.49 -4.79 29.13
N LYS A 3 0.63 -4.08 28.39
CA LYS A 3 0.00 -4.64 27.18
C LYS A 3 1.13 -4.96 26.19
N LEU A 4 1.57 -6.21 26.16
CA LEU A 4 2.28 -6.78 25.02
C LEU A 4 1.31 -6.74 23.83
N GLN A 5 1.30 -5.60 23.12
CA GLN A 5 0.51 -5.35 21.94
C GLN A 5 1.14 -6.10 20.75
N PHE A 6 1.04 -7.42 20.75
CA PHE A 6 1.27 -8.17 19.52
C PHE A 6 0.12 -7.84 18.57
N LYS A 7 0.24 -6.72 17.83
CA LYS A 7 -0.68 -6.40 16.73
C LYS A 7 -0.56 -7.55 15.73
N ASN A 8 -1.69 -8.21 15.46
CA ASN A 8 -1.75 -9.21 14.42
C ASN A 8 -1.71 -8.50 13.07
N TYR A 9 -0.68 -8.79 12.27
CA TYR A 9 -0.47 -8.21 10.96
C TYR A 9 -0.92 -9.17 9.85
N THR A 10 -1.99 -9.91 10.10
CA THR A 10 -2.62 -10.81 9.14
C THR A 10 -3.80 -10.10 8.49
N TYR A 11 -3.86 -10.15 7.16
CA TYR A 11 -4.82 -9.42 6.35
C TYR A 11 -5.51 -10.34 5.35
N THR A 12 -6.80 -10.11 5.14
CA THR A 12 -7.60 -10.80 4.11
C THR A 12 -8.02 -9.81 3.04
N PHE A 13 -7.30 -9.82 1.93
CA PHE A 13 -7.58 -8.92 0.80
C PHE A 13 -8.46 -9.61 -0.23
N ASP A 14 -9.45 -8.91 -0.76
CA ASP A 14 -10.17 -9.39 -1.93
C ASP A 14 -9.29 -9.35 -3.20
N LYS A 15 -9.76 -9.99 -4.27
CA LYS A 15 -9.00 -10.09 -5.54
C LYS A 15 -8.66 -8.72 -6.14
N ASN A 16 -9.56 -7.74 -6.01
CA ASN A 16 -9.36 -6.41 -6.54
C ASN A 16 -8.39 -5.61 -5.65
N GLU A 17 -8.54 -5.68 -4.33
CA GLU A 17 -7.63 -5.09 -3.34
C GLU A 17 -6.20 -5.62 -3.53
N LYS A 18 -6.03 -6.94 -3.68
CA LYS A 18 -4.73 -7.56 -3.99
C LYS A 18 -4.13 -6.99 -5.27
N LYS A 19 -4.91 -6.88 -6.35
CA LYS A 19 -4.44 -6.36 -7.64
C LYS A 19 -4.02 -4.89 -7.55
N ILE A 20 -4.78 -4.06 -6.83
CA ILE A 20 -4.46 -2.65 -6.62
C ILE A 20 -3.16 -2.50 -5.82
N LEU A 21 -3.05 -3.23 -4.70
CA LEU A 21 -1.85 -3.21 -3.86
C LEU A 21 -0.63 -3.76 -4.61
N LEU A 22 -0.80 -4.83 -5.38
CA LEU A 22 0.27 -5.42 -6.17
C LEU A 22 0.81 -4.43 -7.21
N ASN A 23 -0.07 -3.82 -8.00
CA ASN A 23 0.31 -2.81 -9.00
C ASN A 23 1.00 -1.60 -8.34
N PHE A 24 0.53 -1.19 -7.17
CA PHE A 24 1.13 -0.10 -6.41
C PHE A 24 2.55 -0.45 -5.94
N CYS A 25 2.72 -1.61 -5.30
CA CYS A 25 4.02 -2.08 -4.82
C CYS A 25 5.00 -2.34 -5.98
N ASP A 26 4.56 -2.93 -7.09
CA ASP A 26 5.38 -3.14 -8.29
C ASP A 26 5.86 -1.80 -8.89
N THR A 27 5.01 -0.77 -8.88
CA THR A 27 5.39 0.57 -9.36
C THR A 27 6.41 1.22 -8.43
N LEU A 28 6.23 1.11 -7.11
CA LEU A 28 7.19 1.61 -6.11
C LEU A 28 8.54 0.91 -6.25
N LEU A 29 8.53 -0.42 -6.39
CA LEU A 29 9.77 -1.19 -6.61
C LEU A 29 10.51 -0.66 -7.82
N LYS A 30 9.86 -0.48 -8.97
CA LYS A 30 10.50 0.07 -10.17
C LYS A 30 11.12 1.45 -9.94
N GLN A 31 10.50 2.31 -9.14
CA GLN A 31 11.03 3.64 -8.81
C GLN A 31 12.24 3.57 -7.87
N MET A 32 12.24 2.64 -6.91
CA MET A 32 13.28 2.53 -5.88
C MET A 32 14.46 1.65 -6.29
N SER A 33 14.27 0.73 -7.23
CA SER A 33 15.28 -0.26 -7.66
C SER A 33 16.54 0.36 -8.26
N ALA A 34 16.49 1.62 -8.68
CA ALA A 34 17.60 2.31 -9.33
C ALA A 34 18.59 2.97 -8.35
N ASP A 35 18.26 3.09 -7.07
CA ASP A 35 19.10 3.80 -6.07
C ASP A 35 19.38 2.92 -4.85
N GLU A 36 20.65 2.66 -4.59
CA GLU A 36 21.15 1.81 -3.51
C GLU A 36 20.71 2.28 -2.12
N LYS A 37 20.37 3.57 -1.96
CA LYS A 37 19.86 4.13 -0.71
C LYS A 37 18.54 3.51 -0.27
N PHE A 38 17.78 2.92 -1.20
CA PHE A 38 16.50 2.28 -0.91
C PHE A 38 16.62 0.76 -0.73
N PHE A 39 17.81 0.19 -0.56
CA PHE A 39 17.99 -1.27 -0.45
C PHE A 39 17.05 -1.94 0.58
N GLN A 40 16.89 -1.35 1.77
CA GLN A 40 15.98 -1.86 2.79
C GLN A 40 14.50 -1.75 2.41
N ASP A 41 14.12 -0.70 1.67
CA ASP A 41 12.76 -0.52 1.17
C ASP A 41 12.47 -1.51 0.04
N VAL A 42 13.39 -1.65 -0.91
CA VAL A 42 13.32 -2.64 -1.99
C VAL A 42 13.12 -4.03 -1.40
N ARG A 43 13.92 -4.44 -0.41
CA ARG A 43 13.76 -5.76 0.24
C ARG A 43 12.37 -5.95 0.85
N ALA A 44 11.87 -4.95 1.59
CA ALA A 44 10.56 -5.02 2.23
C ALA A 44 9.42 -5.09 1.19
N PHE A 45 9.49 -4.27 0.14
CA PHE A 45 8.47 -4.25 -0.91
C PHE A 45 8.52 -5.49 -1.81
N THR A 46 9.69 -6.08 -2.05
CA THR A 46 9.81 -7.38 -2.74
C THR A 46 9.10 -8.47 -1.95
N SER A 47 9.34 -8.55 -0.63
CA SER A 47 8.63 -9.49 0.25
C SER A 47 7.12 -9.26 0.25
N ILE A 48 6.66 -8.00 0.30
CA ILE A 48 5.23 -7.66 0.21
C ILE A 48 4.63 -8.14 -1.12
N VAL A 49 5.32 -7.90 -2.24
CA VAL A 49 4.87 -8.32 -3.58
C VAL A 49 4.75 -9.84 -3.67
N GLU A 50 5.75 -10.58 -3.20
CA GLU A 50 5.73 -12.04 -3.18
C GLU A 50 4.54 -12.57 -2.36
N LYS A 51 4.29 -11.98 -1.18
CA LYS A 51 3.13 -12.32 -0.35
C LYS A 51 1.80 -11.97 -0.99
N LEU A 52 1.70 -10.84 -1.70
CA LEU A 52 0.48 -10.44 -2.42
C LEU A 52 0.21 -11.33 -3.64
N ARG A 53 1.26 -11.87 -4.26
CA ARG A 53 1.17 -12.84 -5.36
C ARG A 53 0.88 -14.26 -4.87
N SER A 54 1.05 -14.53 -3.58
CA SER A 54 0.68 -15.83 -3.03
C SER A 54 -0.84 -16.04 -3.14
N ASN A 55 -1.21 -17.28 -3.43
CA ASN A 55 -2.62 -17.70 -3.46
C ASN A 55 -3.18 -17.94 -2.04
N GLU A 56 -2.49 -17.46 -1.00
CA GLU A 56 -2.94 -17.58 0.38
C GLU A 56 -4.14 -16.67 0.62
N TYR A 57 -5.13 -17.19 1.35
CA TYR A 57 -6.32 -16.43 1.75
C TYR A 57 -5.95 -15.32 2.76
N GLU A 58 -5.04 -15.64 3.67
CA GLU A 58 -4.51 -14.74 4.68
C GLU A 58 -3.08 -14.37 4.35
N ILE A 59 -2.78 -13.08 4.33
CA ILE A 59 -1.44 -12.56 4.08
C ILE A 59 -0.90 -11.98 5.38
N LYS A 60 0.25 -12.49 5.82
CA LYS A 60 0.91 -12.03 7.04
C LYS A 60 2.07 -11.10 6.72
N PHE A 61 1.95 -9.84 7.13
CA PHE A 61 3.04 -8.88 7.09
C PHE A 61 3.87 -8.88 8.36
N THR A 62 5.14 -8.50 8.23
CA THR A 62 5.95 -8.10 9.38
C THR A 62 5.57 -6.68 9.80
N LYS A 63 5.97 -6.30 11.02
CA LYS A 63 5.78 -4.92 11.49
C LYS A 63 6.43 -3.90 10.55
N GLU A 64 7.63 -4.21 10.05
CA GLU A 64 8.36 -3.35 9.14
C GLU A 64 7.62 -3.20 7.81
N GLU A 65 7.20 -4.32 7.20
CA GLU A 65 6.46 -4.33 5.94
C GLU A 65 5.17 -3.51 6.04
N ARG A 66 4.35 -3.75 7.07
CA ARG A 66 3.14 -2.94 7.31
C ARG A 66 3.50 -1.47 7.44
N THR A 67 4.50 -1.13 8.26
CA THR A 67 4.85 0.27 8.55
C THR A 67 5.25 1.00 7.27
N LYS A 68 6.11 0.38 6.45
CA LYS A 68 6.54 0.95 5.16
C LYS A 68 5.40 1.05 4.16
N LEU A 69 4.58 0.00 4.04
CA LEU A 69 3.41 -0.01 3.16
C LEU A 69 2.42 1.09 3.53
N VAL A 70 2.07 1.20 4.81
CA VAL A 70 1.17 2.22 5.35
C VAL A 70 1.71 3.62 5.12
N PHE A 71 3.00 3.84 5.37
CA PHE A 71 3.64 5.12 5.13
C PHE A 71 3.51 5.55 3.66
N ARG A 72 3.90 4.69 2.72
CA ARG A 72 3.80 4.98 1.27
C ARG A 72 2.35 5.12 0.79
N LEU A 73 1.42 4.33 1.34
CA LEU A 73 -0.01 4.46 1.03
C LEU A 73 -0.57 5.81 1.45
N LYS A 74 -0.20 6.32 2.63
CA LYS A 74 -0.60 7.65 3.10
C LYS A 74 -0.04 8.75 2.19
N GLU A 75 1.26 8.70 1.86
CA GLU A 75 1.87 9.64 0.92
C GLU A 75 1.14 9.64 -0.44
N ASN A 76 0.83 8.45 -0.96
CA ASN A 76 0.09 8.30 -2.22
C ASN A 76 -1.32 8.88 -2.13
N LEU A 77 -2.06 8.63 -1.04
CA LEU A 77 -3.40 9.19 -0.81
C LEU A 77 -3.38 10.72 -0.76
N GLU A 78 -2.41 11.31 -0.07
CA GLU A 78 -2.25 12.76 -0.02
C GLU A 78 -1.92 13.34 -1.39
N ASN A 79 -1.02 12.70 -2.13
CA ASN A 79 -0.64 13.11 -3.49
C ASN A 79 -1.84 13.02 -4.45
N MET A 80 -2.60 11.93 -4.42
CA MET A 80 -3.82 11.79 -5.23
C MET A 80 -4.87 12.84 -4.89
N LYS A 81 -5.07 13.13 -3.59
CA LYS A 81 -5.98 14.19 -3.13
C LYS A 81 -5.55 15.57 -3.66
N LYS A 82 -4.26 15.88 -3.63
CA LYS A 82 -3.69 17.13 -4.18
C LYS A 82 -3.81 17.20 -5.70
N GLN A 83 -3.66 16.08 -6.41
CA GLN A 83 -3.79 16.06 -7.88
C GLN A 83 -5.24 16.14 -8.35
N ALA A 84 -6.18 15.57 -7.58
CA ALA A 84 -7.61 15.66 -7.86
C ALA A 84 -8.13 17.12 -7.83
N THR A 85 -7.46 18.04 -7.13
CA THR A 85 -7.88 19.46 -7.07
C THR A 85 -7.27 20.32 -8.19
N LYS A 86 -6.22 19.86 -8.88
CA LYS A 86 -5.44 20.67 -9.84
C LYS A 86 -5.70 20.37 -11.33
N GLY A 87 -6.58 19.41 -11.66
CA GLY A 87 -6.78 18.94 -13.04
C GLY A 87 -8.12 19.30 -13.67
N PHE A 88 -8.17 19.33 -15.00
CA PHE A 88 -9.41 19.33 -15.80
C PHE A 88 -10.34 18.18 -15.41
N PHE A 89 -11.65 18.33 -15.65
CA PHE A 89 -12.71 17.43 -15.17
C PHE A 89 -12.42 15.93 -15.31
N ILE A 90 -11.82 15.48 -16.42
CA ILE A 90 -11.46 14.07 -16.66
C ILE A 90 -10.35 13.59 -15.71
N ARG A 91 -9.26 14.35 -15.58
CA ARG A 91 -8.16 14.00 -14.65
C ARG A 91 -8.65 13.98 -13.22
N ARG A 92 -9.46 14.97 -12.84
CA ARG A 92 -10.10 15.05 -11.52
C ARG A 92 -10.95 13.81 -11.22
N TRP A 93 -11.74 13.34 -12.18
CA TRP A 93 -12.57 12.15 -11.99
C TRP A 93 -11.74 10.87 -11.81
N PHE A 94 -10.69 10.68 -12.63
CA PHE A 94 -9.78 9.54 -12.50
C PHE A 94 -9.07 9.51 -11.13
N TYR A 95 -8.45 10.62 -10.72
CA TYR A 95 -7.79 10.70 -9.42
C TYR A 95 -8.76 10.53 -8.25
N LYS A 96 -9.99 11.04 -8.36
CA LYS A 96 -11.01 10.85 -7.32
C LYS A 96 -11.40 9.37 -7.18
N SER A 97 -11.60 8.66 -8.29
CA SER A 97 -11.90 7.23 -8.27
C SER A 97 -10.75 6.41 -7.67
N ALA A 98 -9.52 6.62 -8.14
CA ALA A 98 -8.34 5.95 -7.61
C ALA A 98 -8.15 6.26 -6.11
N TYR A 99 -8.29 7.52 -5.72
CA TYR A 99 -8.22 7.94 -4.31
C TYR A 99 -9.23 7.18 -3.45
N THR A 100 -10.49 7.07 -3.89
CA THR A 100 -11.52 6.32 -3.14
C THR A 100 -11.13 4.85 -2.98
N GLN A 101 -10.60 4.20 -4.03
CA GLN A 101 -10.17 2.80 -3.95
C GLN A 101 -9.04 2.61 -2.93
N PHE A 102 -7.99 3.41 -3.01
CA PHE A 102 -6.87 3.36 -2.04
C PHE A 102 -7.32 3.73 -0.63
N LYS A 103 -8.24 4.70 -0.49
CA LYS A 103 -8.78 5.13 0.80
C LYS A 103 -9.58 4.02 1.45
N ASN A 104 -10.42 3.33 0.69
CA ASN A 104 -11.22 2.21 1.19
C ASN A 104 -10.31 1.07 1.67
N ILE A 105 -9.26 0.72 0.92
CA ILE A 105 -8.26 -0.27 1.34
C ILE A 105 -7.59 0.16 2.65
N PHE A 106 -7.18 1.44 2.72
CA PHE A 106 -6.51 2.01 3.88
C PHE A 106 -7.41 1.99 5.13
N GLU A 107 -8.66 2.43 4.99
CA GLU A 107 -9.62 2.49 6.10
C GLU A 107 -10.09 1.11 6.54
N LYS A 108 -10.15 0.14 5.63
CA LYS A 108 -10.56 -1.23 5.97
C LYS A 108 -9.46 -2.03 6.67
N HIS A 109 -8.20 -1.84 6.29
CA HIS A 109 -7.10 -2.72 6.71
C HIS A 109 -6.01 -2.03 7.54
N PHE A 110 -5.91 -0.70 7.52
CA PHE A 110 -4.71 -0.01 8.01
C PHE A 110 -4.97 1.23 8.88
N SER A 111 -6.22 1.52 9.26
CA SER A 111 -6.58 2.70 10.05
C SER A 111 -6.28 2.59 11.55
N ASP A 112 -5.85 1.43 12.05
CA ASP A 112 -5.50 1.19 13.47
C ASP A 112 -4.09 1.60 13.89
#